data_AF-A0A7V5GV88-F1
#
_entry.id   AF-A0A7V5GV88-F1
#
_cell.length_a   1.000
_cell.length_b   1.000
_cell.length_c   1.000
_cell.angle_alpha   90.00
_cell.angle_beta   90.00
_cell.angle_gamma   90.00
#
_symmetry.space_group_name_H-M   'P 1'
#
loop_
_entity.id
_entity.type
_entity.pdbx_description
1 polymer ?
#
loop_
_entity_poly.entity_id
_entity_poly.type
_entity_poly.pdbx_seq_one_letter_code
_entity_poly.pdbx_strand_id
1 'polypeptide(L)'
;MAERPATFRHIMVIAALILALTGSDYAILCGLCVVLVTALYCDRSAFRRLGRPRFWLFSLVVVLLAGLLLGRDPQKILGLSVSIEGLRAGLIMNVRAYALVLGLVLISRSVTRNSFLRLTTRIGLPHYVPAFKTALEILPRMQSAWRDSRGKNRRFGFSTLVDFLLLARDLAGSDYRDEVTVFALTGRRLSGKTTLLRRIYREAVKKGIQVGGYLQERFRDDENRLEGFKLVSLTTAEEITIAERSPGEPYSFNDGAFEMAASWLARDADPCRLLLVDEMGMLESRGEGHAPGVTEVLSRYPHKVWVMTLRKDRLDALTARFYIKRDNLINLDIEAVDREGFINRVISVSSKAVLSTGLDSHSPESPHHG
;
A
#
# COMPACT_ATOMS: atom_id res chain seq x y z
N MET A 1 -28.59 20.49 -2.12
CA MET A 1 -29.68 19.82 -2.87
C MET A 1 -29.45 18.30 -2.77
N ALA A 2 -30.49 17.51 -2.56
CA ALA A 2 -30.49 16.30 -1.74
C ALA A 2 -29.70 15.07 -2.25
N GLU A 3 -28.70 14.59 -1.49
CA GLU A 3 -28.11 13.22 -1.58
C GLU A 3 -29.07 12.11 -1.07
N ARG A 4 -30.36 12.39 -0.86
CA ARG A 4 -31.33 11.43 -0.29
C ARG A 4 -31.86 10.30 -1.22
N PRO A 5 -31.64 10.22 -2.55
CA PRO A 5 -32.27 9.15 -3.33
C PRO A 5 -31.52 7.81 -3.28
N ALA A 6 -30.25 7.76 -2.86
CA ALA A 6 -29.49 6.51 -2.86
C ALA A 6 -29.89 5.58 -1.71
N THR A 7 -29.86 6.04 -0.47
CA THR A 7 -30.08 5.21 0.73
C THR A 7 -31.47 4.60 0.79
N PHE A 8 -32.52 5.35 0.42
CA PHE A 8 -33.89 4.86 0.38
C PHE A 8 -34.07 3.68 -0.60
N ARG A 9 -33.45 3.76 -1.78
CA ARG A 9 -33.48 2.67 -2.76
C ARG A 9 -32.82 1.40 -2.24
N HIS A 10 -31.71 1.49 -1.51
CA HIS A 10 -31.04 0.31 -0.95
C HIS A 10 -31.91 -0.36 0.12
N ILE A 11 -32.52 0.43 1.01
CA ILE A 11 -33.42 -0.09 2.05
C ILE A 11 -34.60 -0.80 1.39
N MET A 12 -35.18 -0.22 0.34
CA MET A 12 -36.28 -0.82 -0.41
C MET A 12 -35.88 -2.13 -1.10
N VAL A 13 -34.70 -2.20 -1.73
CA VAL A 13 -34.19 -3.43 -2.37
C VAL A 13 -33.87 -4.50 -1.32
N ILE A 14 -33.29 -4.14 -0.17
CA ILE A 14 -33.01 -5.07 0.92
C ILE A 14 -34.30 -5.59 1.53
N ALA A 15 -35.29 -4.74 1.77
CA ALA A 15 -36.60 -5.16 2.26
C ALA A 15 -37.31 -6.09 1.25
N ALA A 16 -37.25 -5.77 -0.04
CA ALA A 16 -37.79 -6.62 -1.10
C ALA A 16 -37.05 -7.96 -1.22
N LEU A 17 -35.74 -7.99 -0.98
CA LEU A 17 -34.95 -9.23 -0.92
C LEU A 17 -35.34 -10.10 0.28
N ILE A 18 -35.49 -9.51 1.46
CA ILE A 18 -35.95 -10.24 2.66
C ILE A 18 -37.32 -10.83 2.37
N LEU A 19 -38.24 -10.02 1.84
CA LEU A 19 -39.58 -10.46 1.46
C LEU A 19 -39.56 -11.58 0.41
N ALA A 20 -38.67 -11.47 -0.60
CA ALA A 20 -38.50 -12.49 -1.62
C ALA A 20 -37.97 -13.81 -1.06
N LEU A 21 -37.13 -13.78 -0.02
CA LEU A 21 -36.50 -14.97 0.54
C LEU A 21 -37.36 -15.68 1.59
N THR A 22 -38.08 -14.92 2.43
CA THR A 22 -38.80 -15.48 3.60
C THR A 22 -40.31 -15.46 3.47
N GLY A 23 -40.85 -14.73 2.49
CA GLY A 23 -42.29 -14.52 2.33
C GLY A 23 -43.05 -15.74 1.79
N SER A 24 -44.38 -15.67 1.91
CA SER A 24 -45.33 -16.52 1.20
C SER A 24 -45.23 -16.34 -0.32
N ASP A 25 -45.79 -17.26 -1.10
CA ASP A 25 -45.71 -17.23 -2.57
C ASP A 25 -46.02 -15.86 -3.21
N TYR A 26 -47.05 -15.17 -2.71
CA TYR A 26 -47.41 -13.82 -3.17
C TYR A 26 -46.37 -12.76 -2.76
N ALA A 27 -45.84 -12.86 -1.54
CA ALA A 27 -44.80 -11.95 -1.06
C ALA A 27 -43.49 -12.12 -1.86
N ILE A 28 -43.19 -13.34 -2.32
CA ILE A 28 -42.04 -13.62 -3.20
C ILE A 28 -42.19 -12.90 -4.53
N LEU A 29 -43.37 -13.00 -5.15
CA LEU A 29 -43.67 -12.31 -6.41
C LEU A 29 -43.63 -10.79 -6.25
N CYS A 30 -44.21 -10.25 -5.17
CA CYS A 30 -44.14 -8.82 -4.86
C CYS A 30 -42.68 -8.36 -4.68
N GLY A 31 -41.87 -9.10 -3.93
CA GLY A 31 -40.44 -8.81 -3.74
C GLY A 31 -39.67 -8.82 -5.07
N LEU A 32 -39.89 -9.83 -5.91
CA LEU A 32 -39.30 -9.89 -7.25
C LEU A 32 -39.73 -8.71 -8.12
N CYS A 33 -41.02 -8.36 -8.15
CA CYS A 33 -41.54 -7.23 -8.92
C CYS A 33 -40.87 -5.92 -8.50
N VAL A 34 -40.71 -5.66 -7.20
CA VAL A 34 -40.02 -4.47 -6.70
C VAL A 34 -38.56 -4.45 -7.14
N VAL A 35 -37.85 -5.59 -7.06
CA VAL A 35 -36.45 -5.71 -7.53
C VAL A 35 -36.36 -5.49 -9.05
N LEU A 36 -37.28 -6.03 -9.84
CA LEU A 36 -37.32 -5.89 -11.30
C LEU A 36 -37.62 -4.45 -11.73
N VAL A 37 -38.63 -3.81 -11.14
CA VAL A 37 -38.96 -2.39 -11.41
C VAL A 37 -37.77 -1.50 -11.04
N THR A 38 -37.14 -1.76 -9.90
CA THR A 38 -35.95 -1.01 -9.48
C THR A 38 -34.78 -1.26 -10.43
N ALA A 39 -34.61 -2.48 -10.93
CA ALA A 39 -33.60 -2.80 -11.93
C ALA A 39 -33.85 -2.13 -13.28
N LEU A 40 -35.11 -2.06 -13.73
CA LEU A 40 -35.47 -1.41 -14.99
C LEU A 40 -35.22 0.10 -14.93
N TYR A 41 -35.51 0.71 -13.78
CA TYR A 41 -35.31 2.14 -13.56
C TYR A 41 -33.84 2.51 -13.38
N CYS A 42 -33.07 1.70 -12.65
CA CYS A 42 -31.67 2.02 -12.34
C CYS A 42 -30.69 1.56 -13.43
N ASP A 43 -30.90 0.38 -14.02
CA ASP A 43 -29.87 -0.22 -14.88
C ASP A 43 -30.39 -1.32 -15.83
N ARG A 44 -30.67 -0.92 -17.08
CA ARG A 44 -31.03 -1.85 -18.16
C ARG A 44 -29.93 -2.88 -18.47
N SER A 45 -28.69 -2.67 -18.05
CA SER A 45 -27.61 -3.64 -18.29
C SER A 45 -27.72 -4.89 -17.41
N ALA A 46 -28.42 -4.83 -16.27
CA ALA A 46 -28.70 -5.99 -15.42
C ALA A 46 -29.52 -7.05 -16.19
N PHE A 47 -30.46 -6.61 -17.04
CA PHE A 47 -31.29 -7.49 -17.86
C PHE A 47 -30.54 -8.21 -18.98
N ARG A 48 -29.40 -7.67 -19.44
CA ARG A 48 -28.60 -8.36 -20.49
C ARG A 48 -28.06 -9.72 -20.02
N ARG A 49 -27.91 -9.92 -18.71
CA ARG A 49 -27.49 -11.21 -18.15
C ARG A 49 -28.63 -12.22 -18.14
N LEU A 50 -29.84 -11.76 -17.81
CA LEU A 50 -31.08 -12.54 -17.86
C LEU A 50 -31.46 -12.92 -19.30
N GLY A 51 -31.14 -12.08 -20.29
CA GLY A 51 -31.43 -12.38 -21.70
C GLY A 51 -30.57 -13.49 -22.34
N ARG A 52 -29.62 -14.11 -21.62
CA ARG A 52 -28.76 -15.16 -22.19
C ARG A 52 -29.50 -16.50 -22.24
N PRO A 53 -29.55 -17.20 -23.40
CA PRO A 53 -30.32 -18.44 -23.54
C PRO A 53 -29.83 -19.57 -22.62
N ARG A 54 -28.52 -19.62 -22.36
CA ARG A 54 -27.91 -20.60 -21.43
C ARG A 54 -28.46 -20.52 -20.00
N PHE A 55 -28.84 -19.31 -19.58
CA PHE A 55 -29.39 -19.09 -18.24
C PHE A 55 -30.79 -19.68 -18.10
N TRP A 56 -31.65 -19.48 -19.11
CA TRP A 56 -33.00 -20.05 -19.14
C TRP A 56 -32.98 -21.56 -19.26
N LEU A 57 -32.05 -22.11 -20.05
CA LEU A 57 -31.86 -23.55 -20.14
C LEU A 57 -31.50 -24.15 -18.78
N PHE A 58 -30.54 -23.56 -18.06
CA PHE A 58 -30.17 -24.01 -16.71
C PHE A 58 -31.36 -23.94 -15.73
N SER A 59 -32.08 -22.81 -15.73
CA SER A 59 -33.25 -22.63 -14.87
C SER A 59 -34.34 -23.67 -15.14
N LEU A 60 -34.64 -23.91 -16.42
CA LEU A 60 -35.61 -24.92 -16.84
C LEU A 60 -35.21 -26.31 -16.33
N VAL A 61 -33.93 -26.68 -16.46
CA VAL A 61 -33.40 -27.95 -15.94
C VAL A 61 -33.60 -28.03 -14.43
N VAL A 62 -33.32 -26.98 -13.67
CA VAL A 62 -33.51 -26.97 -12.21
C VAL A 62 -34.99 -27.12 -11.83
N VAL A 63 -35.92 -26.44 -12.51
CA VAL A 63 -37.37 -26.59 -12.23
C VAL A 63 -37.82 -28.01 -12.52
N LEU A 64 -37.42 -28.58 -13.66
CA LEU A 64 -37.80 -29.95 -14.05
C LEU A 64 -37.24 -30.99 -13.09
N LEU A 65 -35.98 -30.82 -12.65
CA LEU A 65 -35.33 -31.70 -11.68
C LEU A 65 -36.03 -31.63 -10.31
N ALA A 66 -36.44 -30.43 -9.88
CA ALA A 66 -37.21 -30.27 -8.66
C ALA A 66 -38.60 -30.92 -8.75
N GLY A 67 -39.26 -30.81 -9.91
CA GLY A 67 -40.51 -31.52 -10.21
C GLY A 67 -40.41 -33.04 -10.13
N LEU A 68 -39.25 -33.59 -10.46
CA LEU A 68 -38.97 -35.02 -10.42
C LEU A 68 -38.60 -35.51 -9.01
N LEU A 69 -37.87 -34.70 -8.23
CA LEU A 69 -37.22 -35.16 -6.98
C LEU A 69 -37.95 -34.77 -5.68
N LEU A 70 -38.66 -33.63 -5.65
CA LEU A 70 -39.14 -33.00 -4.40
C LEU A 70 -40.65 -33.16 -4.14
N GLY A 71 -41.37 -33.85 -5.03
CA GLY A 71 -42.83 -33.98 -4.96
C GLY A 71 -43.34 -35.00 -3.95
N ARG A 72 -44.37 -34.64 -3.17
CA ARG A 72 -44.98 -35.55 -2.18
C ARG A 72 -45.98 -36.54 -2.78
N ASP A 73 -46.50 -36.26 -3.98
CA ASP A 73 -47.38 -37.14 -4.76
C ASP A 73 -47.04 -37.05 -6.25
N PRO A 74 -46.18 -37.94 -6.78
CA PRO A 74 -45.81 -37.93 -8.19
C PRO A 74 -46.90 -38.56 -9.06
N GLN A 75 -47.37 -37.83 -10.07
CA GLN A 75 -48.19 -38.41 -11.13
C GLN A 75 -47.27 -39.01 -12.21
N LYS A 76 -47.61 -40.21 -12.68
CA LYS A 76 -46.86 -40.86 -13.76
C LYS A 76 -47.31 -40.29 -15.10
N ILE A 77 -46.50 -39.43 -15.70
CA ILE A 77 -46.69 -38.91 -17.05
C ILE A 77 -45.55 -39.46 -17.91
N LEU A 78 -45.86 -40.20 -18.99
CA LEU A 78 -44.86 -40.81 -19.88
C LEU A 78 -43.81 -41.69 -19.17
N GLY A 79 -44.18 -42.35 -18.06
CA GLY A 79 -43.26 -43.20 -17.28
C GLY A 79 -42.34 -42.44 -16.32
N LEU A 80 -42.42 -41.10 -16.29
CA LEU A 80 -41.70 -40.24 -15.36
C LEU A 80 -42.62 -39.81 -14.21
N SER A 81 -42.11 -39.89 -12.99
CA SER A 81 -42.77 -39.48 -11.75
C SER A 81 -42.68 -37.96 -11.58
N VAL A 82 -43.59 -37.21 -12.20
CA VAL A 82 -43.58 -35.73 -12.13
C VAL A 82 -44.60 -35.25 -11.12
N SER A 83 -44.18 -34.41 -10.18
CA SER A 83 -45.08 -33.78 -9.21
C SER A 83 -45.24 -32.30 -9.48
N ILE A 84 -46.50 -31.85 -9.54
CA ILE A 84 -46.86 -30.44 -9.71
C ILE A 84 -46.37 -29.61 -8.51
N GLU A 85 -46.43 -30.19 -7.30
CA GLU A 85 -45.89 -29.60 -6.07
C GLU A 85 -44.37 -29.34 -6.20
N GLY A 86 -43.64 -30.32 -6.74
CA GLY A 86 -42.20 -30.22 -6.96
C GLY A 86 -41.83 -29.17 -8.03
N LEU A 87 -42.62 -29.07 -9.10
CA LEU A 87 -42.44 -28.05 -10.13
C LEU A 87 -42.70 -26.65 -9.57
N ARG A 88 -43.76 -26.48 -8.77
CA ARG A 88 -44.06 -25.23 -8.07
C ARG A 88 -42.94 -24.84 -7.12
N ALA A 89 -42.43 -25.78 -6.33
CA ALA A 89 -41.29 -25.55 -5.44
C ALA A 89 -40.03 -25.15 -6.22
N GLY A 90 -39.73 -25.83 -7.32
CA GLY A 90 -38.62 -25.50 -8.22
C GLY A 90 -38.73 -24.11 -8.84
N LEU A 91 -39.94 -23.72 -9.26
CA LEU A 91 -40.21 -22.40 -9.80
C LEU A 91 -40.01 -21.31 -8.73
N ILE A 92 -40.55 -21.52 -7.53
CA ILE A 92 -40.40 -20.58 -6.40
C ILE A 92 -38.91 -20.43 -6.04
N MET A 93 -38.16 -21.54 -5.97
CA MET A 93 -36.72 -21.50 -5.67
C MET A 93 -35.94 -20.72 -6.73
N ASN A 94 -36.26 -20.88 -8.02
CA ASN A 94 -35.63 -20.12 -9.08
C ASN A 94 -35.97 -18.62 -9.00
N VAL A 95 -37.23 -18.27 -8.74
CA VAL A 95 -37.63 -16.88 -8.53
C VAL A 95 -36.87 -16.24 -7.36
N ARG A 96 -36.70 -16.97 -6.25
CA ARG A 96 -35.90 -16.52 -5.10
C ARG A 96 -34.44 -16.26 -5.47
N ALA A 97 -33.84 -17.20 -6.19
CA ALA A 97 -32.46 -17.05 -6.67
C ALA A 97 -32.32 -15.83 -7.60
N TYR A 98 -33.32 -15.55 -8.43
CA TYR A 98 -33.33 -14.38 -9.31
C TYR A 98 -33.44 -13.07 -8.56
N ALA A 99 -34.37 -12.98 -7.61
CA ALA A 99 -34.49 -11.81 -6.75
C ALA A 99 -33.16 -11.54 -6.03
N LEU A 100 -32.53 -12.57 -5.48
CA LEU A 100 -31.23 -12.48 -4.79
C LEU A 100 -30.11 -11.97 -5.69
N VAL A 101 -29.92 -12.58 -6.86
CA VAL A 101 -28.86 -12.20 -7.79
C VAL A 101 -29.07 -10.76 -8.30
N LEU A 102 -30.30 -10.40 -8.67
CA LEU A 102 -30.62 -9.05 -9.14
C LEU A 102 -30.44 -8.01 -8.03
N GLY A 103 -30.96 -8.29 -6.83
CA GLY A 103 -30.85 -7.38 -5.69
C GLY A 103 -29.38 -7.15 -5.31
N LEU A 104 -28.55 -8.20 -5.31
CA LEU A 104 -27.11 -8.08 -5.09
C LEU A 104 -26.41 -7.24 -6.16
N VAL A 105 -26.77 -7.40 -7.43
CA VAL A 105 -26.20 -6.58 -8.52
C VAL A 105 -26.58 -5.11 -8.35
N LEU A 106 -27.84 -4.82 -7.98
CA LEU A 106 -28.30 -3.46 -7.73
C LEU A 106 -27.56 -2.84 -6.56
N ILE A 107 -27.52 -3.53 -5.41
CA ILE A 107 -26.82 -3.06 -4.21
C ILE A 107 -25.33 -2.86 -4.52
N SER A 108 -24.68 -3.83 -5.17
CA SER A 108 -23.24 -3.75 -5.50
C SER A 108 -22.88 -2.56 -6.37
N ARG A 109 -23.76 -2.16 -7.30
CA ARG A 109 -23.54 -1.01 -8.18
C ARG A 109 -23.79 0.33 -7.52
N SER A 110 -24.72 0.39 -6.57
CA SER A 110 -25.11 1.63 -5.91
C SER A 110 -24.30 1.93 -4.64
N VAL A 111 -23.56 0.95 -4.10
CA VAL A 111 -22.61 1.18 -3.00
C VAL A 111 -21.37 1.90 -3.52
N THR A 112 -21.38 3.23 -3.38
CA THR A 112 -20.21 4.08 -3.61
C THR A 112 -19.20 3.91 -2.48
N ARG A 113 -17.90 4.10 -2.77
CA ARG A 113 -16.79 4.06 -1.80
C ARG A 113 -17.11 4.80 -0.49
N ASN A 114 -17.70 5.99 -0.58
CA ASN A 114 -18.02 6.82 0.57
C ASN A 114 -19.23 6.30 1.38
N SER A 115 -20.19 5.63 0.75
CA SER A 115 -21.37 5.08 1.43
C SER A 115 -21.01 3.87 2.28
N PHE A 116 -20.08 3.04 1.81
CA PHE A 116 -19.55 1.90 2.57
C PHE A 116 -18.80 2.36 3.82
N LEU A 117 -17.94 3.38 3.69
CA LEU A 117 -17.19 3.95 4.82
C LEU A 117 -18.09 4.63 5.87
N ARG A 118 -19.22 5.24 5.45
CA ARG A 118 -20.23 5.79 6.38
C ARG A 118 -21.04 4.69 7.09
N LEU A 119 -21.17 3.51 6.46
CA LEU A 119 -21.89 2.38 7.05
C LEU A 119 -21.05 1.70 8.13
N THR A 120 -19.75 1.52 7.88
CA THR A 120 -18.82 0.92 8.86
C THR A 120 -18.64 1.78 10.11
N THR A 121 -18.64 3.11 9.99
CA THR A 121 -18.64 4.01 11.16
C THR A 121 -19.93 3.92 11.97
N ARG A 122 -21.09 3.75 11.32
CA ARG A 122 -22.39 3.59 12.01
C ARG A 122 -22.59 2.23 12.67
N ILE A 123 -21.98 1.18 12.14
CA ILE A 123 -22.05 -0.19 12.70
C ILE A 123 -21.11 -0.35 13.92
N GLY A 124 -20.36 0.69 14.30
CA GLY A 124 -19.48 0.65 15.47
C GLY A 124 -18.13 -0.01 15.19
N LEU A 125 -17.69 0.01 13.93
CA LEU A 125 -16.37 -0.49 13.49
C LEU A 125 -15.45 0.64 13.01
N PRO A 126 -15.29 1.77 13.76
CA PRO A 126 -14.48 2.90 13.30
C PRO A 126 -13.01 2.53 13.14
N HIS A 127 -12.49 1.60 13.95
CA HIS A 127 -11.10 1.12 13.88
C HIS A 127 -10.76 0.39 12.57
N TYR A 128 -11.75 -0.14 11.85
CA TYR A 128 -11.53 -0.87 10.60
C TYR A 128 -11.72 0.02 9.35
N VAL A 129 -12.20 1.24 9.51
CA VAL A 129 -12.40 2.20 8.41
C VAL A 129 -11.10 2.46 7.63
N PRO A 130 -9.93 2.64 8.27
CA PRO A 130 -8.66 2.80 7.56
C PRO A 130 -8.31 1.56 6.74
N ALA A 131 -8.41 0.35 7.33
CA ALA A 131 -8.12 -0.90 6.64
C ALA A 131 -9.02 -1.11 5.41
N PHE A 132 -10.32 -0.82 5.51
CA PHE A 132 -11.24 -0.87 4.38
C PHE A 132 -10.93 0.19 3.33
N LYS A 133 -10.56 1.41 3.73
CA LYS A 133 -10.18 2.47 2.80
C LYS A 133 -8.97 2.05 1.98
N THR A 134 -7.94 1.51 2.63
CA THR A 134 -6.72 0.99 2.01
C THR A 134 -7.05 -0.19 1.09
N ALA A 135 -7.85 -1.16 1.52
CA ALA A 135 -8.28 -2.28 0.68
C ALA A 135 -9.01 -1.81 -0.60
N LEU A 136 -9.90 -0.81 -0.48
CA LEU A 136 -10.61 -0.21 -1.61
C LEU A 136 -9.71 0.63 -2.53
N GLU A 137 -8.58 1.13 -2.03
CA GLU A 137 -7.56 1.86 -2.80
C GLU A 137 -6.63 0.92 -3.57
N ILE A 138 -6.32 -0.24 -2.99
CA ILE A 138 -5.48 -1.28 -3.59
C ILE A 138 -6.27 -2.04 -4.68
N LEU A 139 -7.57 -2.25 -4.49
CA LEU A 139 -8.41 -3.08 -5.38
C LEU A 139 -8.37 -2.69 -6.88
N PRO A 140 -8.46 -1.41 -7.29
CA PRO A 140 -8.39 -1.04 -8.70
C PRO A 140 -7.01 -1.32 -9.31
N ARG A 141 -5.94 -1.11 -8.52
CA ARG A 141 -4.55 -1.39 -8.93
C ARG A 141 -4.30 -2.89 -9.07
N MET A 142 -4.92 -3.70 -8.19
CA MET A 142 -4.91 -5.16 -8.32
C MET A 142 -5.67 -5.60 -9.57
N GLN A 143 -6.82 -4.99 -9.88
CA GLN A 143 -7.59 -5.31 -11.08
C GLN A 143 -6.83 -4.98 -12.36
N SER A 144 -6.11 -3.85 -12.42
CA SER A 144 -5.29 -3.50 -13.59
C SER A 144 -4.11 -4.45 -13.75
N ALA A 145 -3.38 -4.74 -12.67
CA ALA A 145 -2.27 -5.71 -12.70
C ALA A 145 -2.75 -7.10 -13.14
N TRP A 146 -3.90 -7.55 -12.63
CA TRP A 146 -4.49 -8.83 -13.01
C TRP A 146 -4.89 -8.87 -14.49
N ARG A 147 -5.44 -7.78 -15.03
CA ARG A 147 -5.85 -7.69 -16.43
C ARG A 147 -4.65 -7.76 -17.37
N ASP A 148 -3.55 -7.11 -17.01
CA ASP A 148 -2.30 -7.13 -17.78
C ASP A 148 -1.60 -8.50 -17.72
N SER A 149 -1.66 -9.18 -16.57
CA SER A 149 -1.16 -10.57 -16.46
C SER A 149 -1.99 -11.56 -17.28
N ARG A 150 -3.30 -11.32 -17.46
CA ARG A 150 -4.19 -12.19 -18.25
C ARG A 150 -3.89 -12.15 -19.76
N GLY A 151 -3.26 -11.08 -20.25
CA GLY A 151 -2.84 -10.94 -21.65
C GLY A 151 -1.56 -11.72 -21.99
N LYS A 152 -0.77 -12.09 -20.98
CA LYS A 152 0.37 -13.01 -21.14
C LYS A 152 -0.14 -14.40 -20.79
N ASN A 153 0.08 -15.37 -21.66
CA ASN A 153 -0.40 -16.76 -21.58
C ASN A 153 0.23 -17.57 -20.41
N ARG A 154 0.45 -16.94 -19.25
CA ARG A 154 0.95 -17.56 -18.03
C ARG A 154 -0.22 -18.27 -17.37
N ARG A 155 -0.12 -19.60 -17.29
CA ARG A 155 -1.00 -20.46 -16.50
C ARG A 155 -1.20 -19.82 -15.12
N PHE A 156 -2.45 -19.69 -14.70
CA PHE A 156 -2.84 -19.27 -13.35
C PHE A 156 -2.05 -20.11 -12.34
N GLY A 157 -1.03 -19.52 -11.73
CA GLY A 157 -0.06 -20.24 -10.91
C GLY A 157 0.25 -19.48 -9.63
N PHE A 158 0.78 -20.20 -8.64
CA PHE A 158 1.18 -19.68 -7.33
C PHE A 158 2.09 -18.45 -7.41
N SER A 159 2.85 -18.30 -8.50
CA SER A 159 3.67 -17.11 -8.78
C SER A 159 2.87 -15.82 -8.88
N THR A 160 1.66 -15.84 -9.44
CA THR A 160 0.81 -14.64 -9.52
C THR A 160 0.29 -14.25 -8.13
N LEU A 161 0.12 -15.21 -7.22
CA LEU A 161 -0.24 -14.96 -5.82
C LEU A 161 0.95 -14.36 -5.05
N VAL A 162 2.17 -14.82 -5.33
CA VAL A 162 3.40 -14.28 -4.73
C VAL A 162 3.67 -12.85 -5.21
N ASP A 163 3.62 -12.60 -6.53
CA ASP A 163 3.74 -11.26 -7.11
C ASP A 163 2.69 -10.30 -6.51
N PHE A 164 1.49 -10.83 -6.25
CA PHE A 164 0.39 -10.12 -5.62
C PHE A 164 0.62 -9.81 -4.13
N LEU A 165 1.17 -10.76 -3.37
CA LEU A 165 1.53 -10.54 -1.95
C LEU A 165 2.68 -9.55 -1.81
N LEU A 166 3.65 -9.58 -2.72
CA LEU A 166 4.75 -8.62 -2.78
C LEU A 166 4.23 -7.22 -3.09
N LEU A 167 3.36 -7.07 -4.10
CA LEU A 167 2.73 -5.79 -4.41
C LEU A 167 1.85 -5.27 -3.26
N ALA A 168 1.13 -6.15 -2.58
CA ALA A 168 0.32 -5.79 -1.42
C ALA A 168 1.18 -5.36 -0.23
N ARG A 169 2.33 -6.00 0.01
CA ARG A 169 3.31 -5.62 1.03
C ARG A 169 3.93 -4.25 0.71
N ASP A 170 4.30 -4.01 -0.54
CA ASP A 170 4.85 -2.73 -0.99
C ASP A 170 3.83 -1.58 -0.82
N LEU A 171 2.54 -1.87 -1.07
CA LEU A 171 1.46 -0.90 -0.88
C LEU A 171 1.11 -0.70 0.61
N ALA A 172 1.06 -1.75 1.41
CA ALA A 172 0.80 -1.67 2.85
C ALA A 172 1.93 -0.95 3.61
N GLY A 173 3.17 -1.03 3.12
CA GLY A 173 4.31 -0.28 3.67
C GLY A 173 4.22 1.24 3.48
N SER A 174 3.27 1.75 2.68
CA SER A 174 3.16 3.18 2.35
C SER A 174 2.33 4.02 3.35
N ASP A 175 1.46 3.39 4.15
CA ASP A 175 0.65 4.08 5.17
C ASP A 175 1.39 4.27 6.51
N TYR A 176 2.50 3.57 6.75
CA TYR A 176 3.32 3.72 7.97
C TYR A 176 4.48 4.74 7.85
N ARG A 177 4.65 5.36 6.67
CA ARG A 177 5.81 6.24 6.36
C ARG A 177 5.49 7.73 6.39
N ASP A 178 4.34 8.11 6.93
CA ASP A 178 3.94 9.53 7.04
C ASP A 178 4.84 10.35 7.98
N GLU A 179 5.67 9.71 8.82
CA GLU A 179 6.53 10.41 9.79
C GLU A 179 8.01 10.54 9.38
N VAL A 180 8.44 9.92 8.28
CA VAL A 180 9.86 9.96 7.87
C VAL A 180 10.21 11.32 7.30
N THR A 181 11.06 12.08 7.96
CA THR A 181 11.57 13.34 7.40
C THR A 181 12.89 13.10 6.68
N VAL A 182 12.91 13.26 5.35
CA VAL A 182 14.12 13.11 4.53
C VAL A 182 14.49 14.43 3.87
N PHE A 183 15.66 14.94 4.21
CA PHE A 183 16.31 16.04 3.49
C PHE A 183 17.16 15.48 2.36
N ALA A 184 16.76 15.77 1.13
CA ALA A 184 17.43 15.34 -0.08
C ALA A 184 18.33 16.45 -0.61
N LEU A 185 19.64 16.26 -0.47
CA LEU A 185 20.64 17.13 -1.06
C LEU A 185 20.91 16.70 -2.50
N THR A 186 20.38 17.48 -3.45
CA THR A 186 20.63 17.28 -4.87
C THR A 186 21.58 18.36 -5.39
N GLY A 187 22.22 18.06 -6.52
CA GLY A 187 23.19 18.95 -7.14
C GLY A 187 24.11 18.16 -8.06
N ARG A 188 24.84 18.88 -8.93
CA ARG A 188 25.79 18.26 -9.85
C ARG A 188 26.87 17.46 -9.10
N ARG A 189 27.56 16.57 -9.79
CA ARG A 189 28.82 16.02 -9.25
C ARG A 189 29.76 17.19 -8.93
N LEU A 190 30.49 17.10 -7.82
CA LEU A 190 31.42 18.15 -7.35
C LEU A 190 30.79 19.45 -6.84
N SER A 191 29.47 19.52 -6.68
CA SER A 191 28.77 20.73 -6.19
C SER A 191 28.96 21.04 -4.70
N GLY A 192 29.76 20.24 -3.98
CA GLY A 192 30.04 20.44 -2.55
C GLY A 192 29.07 19.73 -1.60
N LYS A 193 28.28 18.75 -2.07
CA LYS A 193 27.32 17.99 -1.27
C LYS A 193 27.95 17.34 -0.03
N THR A 194 29.02 16.58 -0.22
CA THR A 194 29.80 15.96 0.86
C THR A 194 30.35 17.01 1.85
N THR A 195 30.77 18.18 1.35
CA THR A 195 31.23 19.29 2.19
C THR A 195 30.11 19.85 3.06
N LEU A 196 28.91 20.01 2.49
CA LEU A 196 27.74 20.47 3.22
C LEU A 196 27.29 19.44 4.27
N LEU A 197 27.25 18.15 3.93
CA LEU A 197 26.98 17.07 4.88
C LEU A 197 27.96 17.08 6.06
N ARG A 198 29.26 17.23 5.79
CA ARG A 198 30.28 17.35 6.84
C ARG A 198 30.05 18.55 7.75
N ARG A 199 29.55 19.66 7.19
CA ARG A 199 29.22 20.85 7.97
C ARG A 199 27.98 20.64 8.83
N ILE A 200 26.94 19.98 8.31
CA ILE A 200 25.77 19.55 9.08
C ILE A 200 26.18 18.67 10.25
N TYR A 201 27.02 17.66 10.00
CA TYR A 201 27.56 16.79 11.05
C TYR A 201 28.23 17.61 12.17
N ARG A 202 29.17 18.50 11.82
CA ARG A 202 29.88 19.32 12.81
C ARG A 202 28.94 20.21 13.62
N GLU A 203 28.00 20.88 12.97
CA GLU A 203 27.07 21.78 13.66
C GLU A 203 26.04 21.01 14.52
N ALA A 204 25.58 19.85 14.06
CA ALA A 204 24.70 18.99 14.84
C ALA A 204 25.39 18.42 16.09
N VAL A 205 26.63 17.93 15.95
CA VAL A 205 27.44 17.45 17.08
C VAL A 205 27.73 18.56 18.08
N LYS A 206 28.08 19.78 17.62
CA LYS A 206 28.25 20.96 18.51
C LYS A 206 26.99 21.29 19.32
N LYS A 207 25.81 20.95 18.81
CA LYS A 207 24.52 21.13 19.49
C LYS A 207 24.09 19.93 20.33
N GLY A 208 24.96 18.93 20.49
CA GLY A 208 24.68 17.72 21.29
C GLY A 208 23.72 16.73 20.62
N ILE A 209 23.50 16.85 19.31
CA ILE A 209 22.66 15.89 18.57
C ILE A 209 23.50 14.65 18.27
N GLN A 210 22.98 13.47 18.60
CA GLN A 210 23.59 12.20 18.21
C GLN A 210 23.39 11.98 16.71
N VAL A 211 24.50 11.99 15.97
CA VAL A 211 24.54 11.84 14.51
C VAL A 211 25.20 10.52 14.14
N GLY A 212 24.57 9.79 13.24
CA GLY A 212 25.05 8.51 12.75
C GLY A 212 25.05 8.40 11.23
N GLY A 213 25.47 7.24 10.74
CA GLY A 213 25.63 6.96 9.32
C GLY A 213 27.07 7.15 8.85
N TYR A 214 27.24 7.48 7.58
CA TYR A 214 28.56 7.53 6.94
C TYR A 214 28.65 8.57 5.83
N LEU A 215 29.89 9.00 5.56
CA LEU A 215 30.22 9.87 4.43
C LEU A 215 31.09 9.13 3.43
N GLN A 216 30.89 9.43 2.14
CA GLN A 216 31.75 8.93 1.07
C GLN A 216 32.82 9.97 0.75
N GLU A 217 34.05 9.67 1.14
CA GLU A 217 35.21 10.50 0.90
C GLU A 217 36.00 10.01 -0.31
N ARG A 218 36.74 10.93 -0.91
CA ARG A 218 37.63 10.64 -2.04
C ARG A 218 39.05 10.57 -1.53
N PHE A 219 39.80 9.61 -2.04
CA PHE A 219 41.25 9.59 -1.86
C PHE A 219 41.94 9.64 -3.23
N ARG A 220 43.15 10.15 -3.19
CA ARG A 220 43.97 10.43 -4.37
C ARG A 220 45.32 9.77 -4.17
N ASP A 221 45.94 9.40 -5.28
CA ASP A 221 47.30 8.89 -5.29
C ASP A 221 48.31 10.01 -4.98
N ASP A 222 49.59 9.63 -4.88
CA ASP A 222 50.71 10.54 -4.64
C ASP A 222 50.85 11.64 -5.72
N GLU A 223 50.30 11.40 -6.92
CA GLU A 223 50.26 12.35 -8.03
C GLU A 223 48.97 13.20 -8.06
N ASN A 224 48.19 13.19 -6.98
CA ASN A 224 46.93 13.92 -6.81
C ASN A 224 45.83 13.51 -7.83
N ARG A 225 45.92 12.34 -8.44
CA ARG A 225 44.89 11.76 -9.31
C ARG A 225 43.85 11.03 -8.46
N LEU A 226 42.57 11.12 -8.85
CA LEU A 226 41.49 10.45 -8.12
C LEU A 226 41.64 8.93 -8.28
N GLU A 227 41.94 8.26 -7.18
CA GLU A 227 42.23 6.81 -7.13
C GLU A 227 40.97 6.03 -6.71
N GLY A 228 40.22 6.57 -5.77
CA GLY A 228 39.06 5.85 -5.26
C GLY A 228 38.16 6.65 -4.34
N PHE A 229 37.24 5.89 -3.73
CA PHE A 229 36.28 6.34 -2.75
C PHE A 229 36.34 5.43 -1.54
N LYS A 230 36.26 6.03 -0.36
CA LYS A 230 36.14 5.34 0.92
C LYS A 230 34.88 5.81 1.64
N LEU A 231 34.30 4.95 2.45
CA LEU A 231 33.24 5.29 3.38
C LEU A 231 33.87 5.50 4.75
N VAL A 232 33.39 6.52 5.46
CA VAL A 232 33.84 6.87 6.82
C VAL A 232 32.63 6.87 7.75
N SER A 233 32.65 6.03 8.78
CA SER A 233 31.62 6.03 9.82
C SER A 233 31.66 7.33 10.64
N LEU A 234 30.49 7.92 10.89
CA LEU A 234 30.36 9.14 11.68
C LEU A 234 30.42 8.90 13.20
N THR A 235 30.25 7.65 13.64
CA THR A 235 30.24 7.26 15.06
C THR A 235 31.57 6.63 15.49
N THR A 236 32.13 5.73 14.68
CA THR A 236 33.36 5.00 15.02
C THR A 236 34.62 5.53 14.35
N ALA A 237 34.48 6.42 13.35
CA ALA A 237 35.57 6.84 12.47
C ALA A 237 36.27 5.69 11.72
N GLU A 238 35.65 4.50 11.68
CA GLU A 238 36.10 3.40 10.84
C GLU A 238 36.00 3.78 9.36
N GLU A 239 36.97 3.32 8.57
CA GLU A 239 37.02 3.59 7.14
C GLU A 239 37.06 2.28 6.35
N ILE A 240 36.36 2.25 5.21
CA ILE A 240 36.44 1.13 4.27
C ILE A 240 36.44 1.65 2.83
N THR A 241 37.33 1.12 2.00
CA THR A 241 37.33 1.41 0.56
C THR A 241 36.10 0.79 -0.09
N ILE A 242 35.28 1.62 -0.75
CA ILE A 242 34.08 1.19 -1.47
C ILE A 242 34.33 1.02 -2.97
N ALA A 243 35.19 1.85 -3.56
CA ALA A 243 35.52 1.72 -4.97
C ALA A 243 36.91 2.27 -5.29
N GLU A 244 37.65 1.52 -6.10
CA GLU A 244 38.99 1.88 -6.58
C GLU A 244 39.02 1.76 -8.10
N ARG A 245 39.96 2.46 -8.72
CA ARG A 245 40.25 2.27 -10.13
C ARG A 245 41.75 2.18 -10.36
N SER A 246 42.14 1.25 -11.22
CA SER A 246 43.44 1.30 -11.88
C SER A 246 43.43 2.38 -12.96
N PRO A 247 44.58 2.98 -13.32
CA PRO A 247 44.68 3.92 -14.42
C PRO A 247 44.12 3.32 -15.72
N GLY A 248 43.09 3.96 -16.29
CA GLY A 248 42.46 3.52 -17.54
C GLY A 248 41.30 2.53 -17.39
N GLU A 249 41.00 2.07 -16.19
CA GLU A 249 39.92 1.11 -15.94
C GLU A 249 38.67 1.75 -15.28
N PRO A 250 37.48 1.17 -15.45
CA PRO A 250 36.30 1.52 -14.66
C PRO A 250 36.52 1.28 -13.16
N TYR A 251 35.73 1.95 -12.33
CA TYR A 251 35.73 1.67 -10.89
C TYR A 251 35.25 0.25 -10.60
N SER A 252 36.02 -0.49 -9.79
CA SER A 252 35.61 -1.76 -9.19
C SER A 252 35.04 -1.49 -7.80
N PHE A 253 33.85 -2.00 -7.51
CA PHE A 253 33.19 -1.84 -6.22
C PHE A 253 33.50 -3.02 -5.29
N ASN A 254 33.71 -2.71 -4.02
CA ASN A 254 33.85 -3.70 -2.95
C ASN A 254 32.50 -3.97 -2.30
N ASP A 255 31.89 -5.12 -2.58
CA ASP A 255 30.59 -5.48 -2.01
C ASP A 255 30.60 -5.53 -0.47
N GLY A 256 31.72 -5.94 0.13
CA GLY A 256 31.90 -5.94 1.58
C GLY A 256 31.84 -4.54 2.21
N ALA A 257 32.11 -3.49 1.43
CA ALA A 257 31.96 -2.11 1.90
C ALA A 257 30.49 -1.72 2.08
N PHE A 258 29.58 -2.22 1.23
CA PHE A 258 28.15 -1.98 1.37
C PHE A 258 27.57 -2.70 2.59
N GLU A 259 28.01 -3.94 2.85
CA GLU A 259 27.62 -4.71 4.03
C GLU A 259 28.10 -4.03 5.32
N MET A 260 29.36 -3.58 5.34
CA MET A 260 29.92 -2.83 6.46
C MET A 260 29.13 -1.53 6.71
N ALA A 261 28.85 -0.77 5.65
CA ALA A 261 28.07 0.46 5.74
C ALA A 261 26.65 0.22 6.25
N ALA A 262 26.00 -0.88 5.85
CA ALA A 262 24.70 -1.28 6.37
C ALA A 262 24.77 -1.61 7.87
N SER A 263 25.83 -2.27 8.33
CA SER A 263 26.05 -2.58 9.75
C SER A 263 26.23 -1.31 10.60
N TRP A 264 26.98 -0.32 10.09
CA TRP A 264 27.11 0.99 10.73
C TRP A 264 25.75 1.68 10.83
N LEU A 265 24.98 1.68 9.73
CA LEU A 265 23.66 2.29 9.70
C LEU A 265 22.71 1.65 10.72
N ALA A 266 22.69 0.31 10.79
CA ALA A 266 21.84 -0.44 11.72
C ALA A 266 22.22 -0.21 13.19
N ARG A 267 23.53 -0.16 13.48
CA ARG A 267 24.07 0.16 14.81
C ARG A 267 23.73 1.59 15.24
N ASP A 268 23.89 2.53 14.32
CA ASP A 268 23.70 3.95 14.60
C ASP A 268 22.22 4.33 14.69
N ALA A 269 21.33 3.55 14.06
CA ALA A 269 19.90 3.86 13.94
C ALA A 269 19.19 4.09 15.27
N ASP A 270 19.52 3.31 16.30
CA ASP A 270 18.88 3.41 17.60
C ASP A 270 19.37 4.64 18.39
N PRO A 271 20.69 4.79 18.68
CA PRO A 271 21.18 5.92 19.46
C PRO A 271 21.13 7.25 18.70
N CYS A 272 21.24 7.27 17.37
CA CYS A 272 21.32 8.52 16.61
C CYS A 272 19.93 9.02 16.22
N ARG A 273 19.72 10.33 16.27
CA ARG A 273 18.46 10.97 15.82
C ARG A 273 18.55 11.48 14.39
N LEU A 274 19.76 11.87 13.99
CA LEU A 274 20.09 12.35 12.67
C LEU A 274 20.96 11.31 11.97
N LEU A 275 20.50 10.79 10.84
CA LEU A 275 21.25 9.85 10.01
C LEU A 275 21.70 10.55 8.74
N LEU A 276 23.00 10.54 8.48
CA LEU A 276 23.61 11.12 7.29
C LEU A 276 24.10 10.01 6.37
N VAL A 277 23.76 10.09 5.09
CA VAL A 277 24.22 9.12 4.09
C VAL A 277 24.67 9.81 2.79
N ASP A 278 25.88 9.48 2.36
CA ASP A 278 26.51 9.98 1.13
C ASP A 278 27.10 8.80 0.32
N GLU A 279 26.87 8.59 -0.98
CA GLU A 279 25.94 9.21 -1.95
C GLU A 279 24.98 8.15 -2.54
N MET A 280 23.69 8.48 -2.65
CA MET A 280 22.67 7.62 -3.29
C MET A 280 22.61 7.84 -4.80
N GLY A 281 22.78 6.78 -5.59
CA GLY A 281 22.90 6.86 -7.04
C GLY A 281 22.24 5.74 -7.82
N MET A 282 22.96 5.25 -8.83
CA MET A 282 22.43 4.28 -9.80
C MET A 282 22.15 2.92 -9.16
N LEU A 283 23.11 2.39 -8.39
CA LEU A 283 23.00 1.09 -7.75
C LEU A 283 21.79 1.08 -6.81
N GLU A 284 21.64 2.12 -6.00
CA GLU A 284 20.56 2.23 -5.03
C GLU A 284 19.19 2.36 -5.71
N SER A 285 19.13 3.04 -6.87
CA SER A 285 17.90 3.12 -7.66
C SER A 285 17.44 1.76 -8.21
N ARG A 286 18.37 0.80 -8.37
CA ARG A 286 18.11 -0.58 -8.76
C ARG A 286 17.87 -1.51 -7.56
N GLY A 287 18.15 -1.03 -6.35
CA GLY A 287 18.06 -1.83 -5.13
C GLY A 287 19.34 -2.51 -4.70
N GLU A 288 20.45 -2.14 -5.32
CA GLU A 288 21.80 -2.63 -5.04
C GLU A 288 22.55 -1.61 -4.16
N GLY A 289 23.81 -1.90 -3.84
CA GLY A 289 24.68 -1.00 -3.08
C GLY A 289 24.13 -0.71 -1.68
N HIS A 290 23.94 0.56 -1.35
CA HIS A 290 23.43 0.98 -0.03
C HIS A 290 21.93 0.71 0.19
N ALA A 291 21.16 0.42 -0.87
CA ALA A 291 19.71 0.38 -0.80
C ALA A 291 19.13 -0.64 0.21
N PRO A 292 19.65 -1.87 0.35
CA PRO A 292 19.12 -2.83 1.31
C PRO A 292 19.20 -2.32 2.76
N GLY A 293 20.37 -1.88 3.22
CA GLY A 293 20.57 -1.39 4.60
C GLY A 293 19.78 -0.11 4.88
N VAL A 294 19.73 0.80 3.91
CA VAL A 294 18.94 2.03 4.02
C VAL A 294 17.45 1.73 4.10
N THR A 295 16.95 0.81 3.28
CA THR A 295 15.53 0.41 3.28
C THR A 295 15.14 -0.23 4.60
N GLU A 296 16.01 -1.08 5.15
CA GLU A 296 15.78 -1.72 6.45
C GLU A 296 15.65 -0.68 7.56
N VAL A 297 16.64 0.21 7.69
CA VAL A 297 16.66 1.22 8.77
C VAL A 297 15.53 2.24 8.61
N LEU A 298 15.24 2.71 7.38
CA LEU A 298 14.10 3.58 7.11
C LEU A 298 12.76 2.94 7.52
N SER A 299 12.62 1.63 7.29
CA SER A 299 11.38 0.91 7.63
C SER A 299 11.23 0.69 9.13
N ARG A 300 12.34 0.46 9.84
CA ARG A 300 12.35 0.16 11.27
C ARG A 300 12.28 1.41 12.15
N TYR A 301 12.84 2.53 11.70
CA TYR A 301 12.94 3.77 12.46
C TYR A 301 12.36 4.96 11.69
N PRO A 302 11.03 5.00 11.48
CA PRO A 302 10.40 6.01 10.63
C PRO A 302 10.41 7.42 11.23
N HIS A 303 10.63 7.58 12.53
CA HIS A 303 10.63 8.88 13.22
C HIS A 303 11.99 9.61 13.17
N LYS A 304 13.00 9.04 12.49
CA LYS A 304 14.35 9.61 12.42
C LYS A 304 14.43 10.70 11.36
N VAL A 305 15.35 11.64 11.55
CA VAL A 305 15.67 12.66 10.54
C VAL A 305 16.79 12.14 9.67
N TRP A 306 16.58 12.13 8.36
CA TRP A 306 17.56 11.67 7.38
C TRP A 306 18.06 12.85 6.56
N VAL A 307 19.36 12.90 6.30
CA VAL A 307 19.93 13.76 5.26
C VAL A 307 20.72 12.87 4.31
N MET A 308 20.28 12.85 3.06
CA MET A 308 20.85 12.01 2.01
C MET A 308 21.30 12.87 0.85
N THR A 309 22.49 12.60 0.33
CA THR A 309 22.86 13.15 -0.98
C THR A 309 22.34 12.22 -2.07
N LEU A 310 21.63 12.78 -3.04
CA LEU A 310 21.03 12.03 -4.13
C LEU A 310 21.51 12.62 -5.45
N ARG A 311 21.79 11.75 -6.43
CA ARG A 311 22.02 12.19 -7.80
C ARG A 311 20.73 12.76 -8.39
N LYS A 312 20.82 13.97 -8.95
CA LYS A 312 19.67 14.73 -9.46
C LYS A 312 18.88 13.95 -10.53
N ASP A 313 19.57 13.22 -11.41
CA ASP A 313 18.97 12.37 -12.45
C ASP A 313 18.29 11.10 -11.91
N ARG A 314 18.42 10.81 -10.62
CA ARG A 314 17.87 9.62 -9.96
C ARG A 314 16.87 9.92 -8.87
N LEU A 315 16.53 11.18 -8.63
CA LEU A 315 15.66 11.59 -7.53
C LEU A 315 14.32 10.85 -7.54
N ASP A 316 13.61 10.82 -8.67
CA ASP A 316 12.31 10.14 -8.77
C ASP A 316 12.44 8.62 -8.57
N ALA A 317 13.50 8.01 -9.12
CA ALA A 317 13.74 6.57 -8.96
C ALA A 317 14.07 6.21 -7.50
N LEU A 318 14.87 7.03 -6.82
CA LEU A 318 15.28 6.81 -5.43
C LEU A 318 14.13 7.08 -4.46
N THR A 319 13.34 8.13 -4.68
CA THR A 319 12.15 8.41 -3.87
C THR A 319 11.09 7.33 -4.00
N ALA A 320 10.87 6.81 -5.22
CA ALA A 320 10.03 5.65 -5.43
C ALA A 320 10.58 4.39 -4.73
N ARG A 321 11.89 4.13 -4.84
CA ARG A 321 12.53 2.96 -4.23
C ARG A 321 12.42 2.95 -2.71
N PHE A 322 12.66 4.09 -2.08
CA PHE A 322 12.60 4.24 -0.63
C PHE A 322 11.20 4.60 -0.14
N TYR A 323 10.18 4.57 -1.00
CA TYR A 323 8.80 4.96 -0.70
C TYR A 323 8.68 6.24 0.13
N ILE A 324 9.52 7.23 -0.19
CA ILE A 324 9.52 8.53 0.49
C ILE A 324 8.41 9.35 -0.17
N LYS A 325 7.37 9.69 0.60
CA LYS A 325 6.31 10.60 0.13
C LYS A 325 6.93 11.96 -0.22
N ARG A 326 6.48 12.58 -1.31
CA ARG A 326 7.04 13.88 -1.76
C ARG A 326 6.89 14.97 -0.70
N ASP A 327 5.83 14.94 0.09
CA ASP A 327 5.59 15.92 1.16
C ASP A 327 6.63 15.80 2.31
N ASN A 328 7.22 14.60 2.43
CA ASN A 328 8.23 14.25 3.42
C ASN A 328 9.66 14.41 2.89
N LEU A 329 9.79 14.75 1.61
CA LEU A 329 11.06 14.98 0.92
C LEU A 329 11.32 16.48 0.78
N ILE A 330 12.33 16.97 1.47
CA ILE A 330 12.79 18.35 1.29
C ILE A 330 13.96 18.32 0.30
N ASN A 331 13.64 18.45 -0.99
CA ASN A 331 14.64 18.50 -2.06
C ASN A 331 15.29 19.88 -2.13
N LEU A 332 16.61 19.91 -2.04
CA LEU A 332 17.41 21.12 -2.01
C LEU A 332 18.54 21.02 -3.02
N ASP A 333 18.48 21.86 -4.04
CA ASP A 333 19.55 22.03 -5.01
C ASP A 333 20.64 22.91 -4.38
N ILE A 334 21.80 22.30 -4.09
CA ILE A 334 22.91 22.95 -3.39
C ILE A 334 23.46 24.19 -4.12
N GLU A 335 23.20 24.31 -5.43
CA GLU A 335 23.59 25.46 -6.24
C GLU A 335 22.70 26.69 -5.98
N ALA A 336 21.45 26.49 -5.54
CA ALA A 336 20.45 27.54 -5.37
C ALA A 336 20.06 27.80 -3.90
N VAL A 337 20.58 27.00 -2.96
CA VAL A 337 20.15 27.00 -1.55
C VAL A 337 20.99 27.89 -0.67
N ASP A 338 20.31 28.64 0.21
CA ASP A 338 20.92 29.23 1.41
C ASP A 338 21.42 28.10 2.33
N ARG A 339 22.74 27.90 2.32
CA ARG A 339 23.40 26.81 3.04
C ARG A 339 23.25 26.95 4.55
N GLU A 340 23.27 28.17 5.09
CA GLU A 340 23.12 28.39 6.54
C GLU A 340 21.69 28.14 6.98
N GLY A 341 20.72 28.69 6.26
CA GLY A 341 19.30 28.44 6.51
C GLY A 341 18.96 26.95 6.46
N PHE A 342 19.57 26.21 5.53
CA PHE A 342 19.41 24.77 5.45
C PHE A 342 19.98 24.03 6.66
N ILE A 343 21.24 24.29 7.03
CA ILE A 343 21.87 23.67 8.21
C ILE A 343 21.02 23.93 9.46
N ASN A 344 20.58 25.18 9.65
CA ASN A 344 19.71 25.56 10.77
C ASN A 344 18.37 24.82 10.76
N ARG A 345 17.78 24.61 9.59
CA ARG A 345 16.53 23.85 9.45
C ARG A 345 16.72 22.38 9.83
N VAL A 346 17.78 21.73 9.34
CA VAL A 346 18.09 20.33 9.69
C VAL A 346 18.29 20.21 11.20
N ILE A 347 19.10 21.08 11.80
CA ILE A 347 19.35 21.09 13.25
C ILE A 347 18.07 21.33 14.04
N SER A 348 17.22 22.27 13.62
CA SER A 348 15.96 22.58 14.31
C SER A 348 14.99 21.40 14.30
N VAL A 349 14.83 20.72 13.16
CA VAL A 349 13.95 19.54 13.04
C VAL A 349 14.49 18.39 13.89
N SER A 350 15.80 18.12 13.82
CA SER A 350 16.48 17.11 14.63
C SER A 350 16.38 17.40 16.13
N SER A 351 16.34 18.68 16.53
CA SER A 351 16.18 19.10 17.93
C SER A 351 14.73 19.03 18.42
N LYS A 352 13.74 19.41 17.59
CA LYS A 352 12.32 19.33 17.97
C LYS A 352 11.86 17.89 18.19
N ALA A 353 12.39 16.96 17.41
CA ALA A 353 12.18 15.53 17.63
C ALA A 353 12.63 15.08 19.03
N VAL A 354 13.53 15.79 19.71
CA VAL A 354 13.97 15.49 21.10
C VAL A 354 12.85 15.77 22.11
N LEU A 355 12.06 16.83 21.91
CA LEU A 355 11.02 17.26 22.86
C LEU A 355 9.75 16.39 22.80
N SER A 356 9.40 15.85 21.63
CA SER A 356 8.21 15.01 21.46
C SER A 356 8.37 13.59 22.01
N THR A 357 9.58 13.04 22.04
CA THR A 357 9.85 11.72 22.65
C THR A 357 10.11 11.77 24.16
N GLY A 358 10.26 12.97 24.73
CA GLY A 358 10.56 13.16 26.16
C GLY A 358 9.34 13.19 27.09
N LEU A 359 8.12 13.03 26.56
CA LEU A 359 6.87 13.05 27.33
C LEU A 359 6.33 11.65 27.70
N ASP A 360 6.99 10.57 27.26
CA ASP A 360 6.56 9.19 27.53
C ASP A 360 7.50 8.43 28.51
N SER A 361 8.33 9.13 29.29
CA SER A 361 9.07 8.48 30.39
C SER A 361 8.21 8.46 31.66
N HIS A 362 7.54 7.33 31.88
CA HIS A 362 6.95 6.97 33.17
C HIS A 362 7.92 7.27 34.31
N SER A 363 7.46 8.06 35.28
CA SER A 363 8.10 8.19 36.58
C SER A 363 8.11 6.82 37.26
N PRO A 364 9.25 6.34 37.79
CA PRO A 364 9.23 5.17 38.65
C PRO A 364 8.60 5.56 39.99
N GLU A 365 7.52 4.87 40.34
CA GLU A 365 6.92 4.94 41.67
C GLU A 365 7.99 4.69 42.74
N SER A 366 8.05 5.61 43.70
CA SER A 366 8.79 5.48 44.95
C SER A 366 8.26 4.28 45.74
N PRO A 367 9.12 3.42 46.34
CA PRO A 367 8.65 2.39 47.24
C PRO A 367 8.22 3.03 48.56
N HIS A 368 6.93 2.97 48.87
CA HIS A 368 6.44 3.25 50.20
C HIS A 368 6.89 2.14 51.15
N HIS A 369 7.67 2.55 52.16
CA HIS A 369 7.76 1.87 53.44
C HIS A 369 6.39 1.87 54.14
N GLY A 370 6.03 0.72 54.71
CA GLY A 370 4.84 0.51 55.54
C GLY A 370 4.58 -0.97 55.74
#